data_AF-A0A5C6FMG9-F1
#
_entry.id   AF-A0A5C6FMG9-F1
#
_cell.length_a   1.000
_cell.length_b   1.000
_cell.length_c   1.000
_cell.angle_alpha   90.00
_cell.angle_beta   90.00
_cell.angle_gamma   90.00
#
_symmetry.space_group_name_H-M   'P 1'
#
loop_
_entity.id
_entity.type
_entity.pdbx_description
1 polymer ?
#
loop_
_entity_poly.entity_id
_entity_poly.type
_entity_poly.pdbx_seq_one_letter_code
_entity_poly.pdbx_strand_id
1 'polypeptide(L)'
;MTQRSRQPYTLVGAEQLTASVYKTGDEFSGFDYRFNITRLNNRSGRVNQWFTPDDLSAIVKLVRVLAAELADDGCMDDALRNQLFHLAASLDDVIANISDSTHGATN
;
A
#
# COMPACT_ATOMS: atom_id res chain seq x y z
N MET A 1 27.42 -6.26 4.25
CA MET A 1 26.16 -6.81 4.82
C MET A 1 25.35 -5.64 5.35
N THR A 2 24.42 -5.12 4.57
CA THR A 2 23.61 -3.95 4.96
C THR A 2 22.54 -4.40 5.94
N GLN A 3 22.59 -3.86 7.15
CA GLN A 3 21.70 -4.17 8.25
C GLN A 3 20.28 -3.76 7.83
N ARG A 4 19.40 -4.74 7.54
CA ARG A 4 17.96 -4.47 7.38
C ARG A 4 17.52 -3.71 8.63
N SER A 5 17.06 -2.47 8.48
CA SER A 5 16.42 -1.78 9.60
C SER A 5 15.28 -2.69 10.06
N ARG A 6 15.31 -3.08 11.33
CA ARG A 6 14.24 -3.92 11.90
C ARG A 6 12.94 -3.14 12.06
N GLN A 7 13.00 -1.81 11.95
CA GLN A 7 11.86 -0.93 12.05
C GLN A 7 11.41 -0.49 10.65
N PRO A 8 10.09 -0.50 10.41
CA PRO A 8 9.55 0.03 9.18
C PRO A 8 9.85 1.53 9.09
N TYR A 9 10.16 1.97 7.87
CA TYR A 9 10.28 3.37 7.51
C TYR A 9 8.93 4.09 7.66
N THR A 10 7.85 3.48 7.17
CA THR A 10 6.49 3.97 7.34
C THR A 10 5.49 2.82 7.40
N LEU A 11 4.31 3.11 7.95
CA LEU A 11 3.15 2.22 8.01
C LEU A 11 2.01 2.84 7.22
N VAL A 12 1.49 2.10 6.25
CA VAL A 12 0.38 2.53 5.39
C VAL A 12 -0.84 1.68 5.71
N GLY A 13 -2.00 2.29 5.93
CA GLY A 13 -3.22 1.59 6.34
C GLY A 13 -4.39 1.80 5.37
N ALA A 14 -5.18 0.75 5.17
CA ALA A 14 -6.48 0.82 4.54
C ALA A 14 -7.42 -0.21 5.17
N GLU A 15 -8.46 0.29 5.85
CA GLU A 15 -9.42 -0.54 6.60
C GLU A 15 -8.71 -1.48 7.60
N GLN A 16 -8.94 -2.80 7.51
CA GLN A 16 -8.31 -3.83 8.35
C GLN A 16 -6.87 -4.19 7.91
N LEU A 17 -6.33 -3.57 6.86
CA LEU A 17 -5.03 -3.90 6.31
C LEU A 17 -3.99 -2.85 6.62
N THR A 18 -2.76 -3.30 6.86
CA THR A 18 -1.59 -2.45 7.08
C THR A 18 -0.40 -2.99 6.31
N ALA A 19 0.25 -2.12 5.53
CA ALA A 19 1.53 -2.37 4.93
C ALA A 19 2.65 -1.78 5.79
N SER A 20 3.66 -2.58 6.13
CA SER A 20 4.90 -2.04 6.72
C SER A 20 5.94 -1.90 5.63
N VAL A 21 6.39 -0.67 5.41
CA VAL A 21 7.36 -0.32 4.37
C VAL A 21 8.73 -0.20 5.00
N TYR A 22 9.72 -0.82 4.38
CA TYR A 22 11.13 -0.79 4.77
C TYR A 22 11.91 -0.12 3.65
N LYS A 23 12.76 0.83 4.03
CA LYS A 23 13.67 1.53 3.13
C LYS A 23 15.09 1.23 3.59
N THR A 24 15.92 0.74 2.68
CA THR A 24 17.33 0.43 2.93
C THR A 24 18.20 1.07 1.86
N GLY A 25 19.50 1.25 2.13
CA GLY A 25 20.40 1.99 1.23
C GLY A 25 20.51 3.47 1.60
N ASP A 26 21.21 4.23 0.76
CA ASP A 26 21.51 5.65 0.95
C ASP A 26 21.57 6.40 -0.40
N GLU A 27 21.82 7.72 -0.33
CA GLU A 27 21.89 8.59 -1.51
C GLU A 27 23.01 8.23 -2.50
N PHE A 28 24.06 7.52 -2.04
CA PHE A 28 25.19 7.11 -2.87
C PHE A 28 24.96 5.74 -3.51
N SER A 29 24.32 4.82 -2.79
CA SER A 29 24.05 3.45 -3.26
C SER A 29 22.68 3.27 -3.93
N GLY A 30 21.79 4.26 -3.81
CA GLY A 30 20.37 4.15 -4.11
C GLY A 30 19.59 3.48 -2.97
N PHE A 31 18.28 3.75 -2.94
CA PHE A 31 17.35 3.19 -1.96
C PHE A 31 16.62 1.95 -2.52
N ASP A 32 16.51 0.90 -1.70
CA ASP A 32 15.71 -0.31 -1.94
C ASP A 32 14.49 -0.30 -1.01
N TYR A 33 13.30 -0.45 -1.59
CA TYR A 33 12.03 -0.49 -0.87
C TYR A 33 11.47 -1.90 -0.84
N ARG A 34 11.03 -2.32 0.35
CA ARG A 34 10.31 -3.58 0.54
C ARG A 34 9.11 -3.33 1.42
N PHE A 35 8.03 -4.06 1.19
CA PHE A 35 6.87 -3.97 2.06
C PHE A 35 6.26 -5.35 2.31
N ASN A 36 5.61 -5.49 3.46
CA ASN A 36 4.76 -6.63 3.77
C ASN A 36 3.36 -6.14 4.13
N ILE A 37 2.34 -6.94 3.83
CA ILE A 37 0.95 -6.62 4.14
C ILE A 37 0.49 -7.54 5.26
N THR A 38 -0.20 -6.97 6.23
CA THR A 38 -0.78 -7.67 7.38
C THR A 38 -2.23 -7.29 7.54
N ARG A 39 -3.05 -8.24 7.99
CA ARG A 39 -4.46 -8.01 8.32
C ARG A 39 -4.62 -7.99 9.83
N LEU A 40 -5.11 -6.88 10.38
CA LEU A 40 -5.45 -6.80 11.79
C LEU A 40 -6.89 -7.26 11.99
N ASN A 41 -7.09 -8.32 12.78
CA ASN A 41 -8.42 -8.72 13.19
C ASN A 41 -8.86 -7.85 14.38
N ASN A 42 -9.69 -6.85 14.12
CA ASN A 42 -10.18 -5.89 15.12
C ASN A 42 -10.93 -6.55 16.30
N ARG A 43 -11.45 -7.79 16.15
CA ARG A 43 -12.15 -8.50 17.24
C ARG A 43 -11.21 -9.26 18.17
N SER A 44 -10.06 -9.71 17.67
CA SER A 44 -9.12 -10.54 18.45
C SER A 44 -7.78 -9.86 18.71
N GLY A 45 -7.52 -8.71 18.08
CA GLY A 45 -6.21 -8.04 18.11
C GLY A 45 -5.09 -8.84 17.42
N ARG A 46 -5.43 -9.96 16.76
CA ARG A 46 -4.43 -10.84 16.14
C ARG A 46 -4.15 -10.41 14.71
N VAL A 47 -2.88 -10.46 14.34
CA VAL A 47 -2.43 -10.31 12.96
C VAL A 47 -2.61 -11.63 12.22
N ASN A 48 -3.23 -11.58 11.04
CA ASN A 48 -3.34 -12.70 10.12
C ASN A 48 -2.67 -12.35 8.78
N GLN A 49 -2.14 -13.37 8.11
CA GLN A 49 -1.53 -13.30 6.77
C GLN A 49 -2.39 -13.98 5.70
N TRP A 50 -3.49 -14.63 6.09
CA TRP A 50 -4.48 -15.18 5.18
C TRP A 50 -5.54 -14.14 4.86
N PHE A 51 -5.69 -13.84 3.57
CA PHE A 51 -6.71 -12.94 3.04
C PHE A 51 -7.93 -13.71 2.55
N THR A 52 -9.09 -13.09 2.68
CA THR A 52 -10.38 -13.55 2.16
C THR A 52 -10.78 -12.73 0.94
N PRO A 53 -11.69 -13.21 0.07
CA PRO A 53 -12.20 -12.44 -1.05
C PRO A 53 -12.75 -11.06 -0.66
N ASP A 54 -13.36 -10.95 0.52
CA ASP A 54 -13.89 -9.69 1.06
C ASP A 54 -12.80 -8.63 1.30
N ASP A 55 -11.54 -9.06 1.45
CA ASP A 55 -10.41 -8.14 1.65
C ASP A 55 -9.94 -7.51 0.32
N LEU A 56 -10.44 -7.94 -0.85
CA LEU A 56 -9.97 -7.43 -2.14
C LEU A 56 -10.16 -5.92 -2.30
N SER A 57 -11.29 -5.37 -1.82
CA SER A 57 -11.51 -3.91 -1.85
C SER A 57 -10.49 -3.17 -0.98
N ALA A 58 -10.24 -3.68 0.24
CA ALA A 58 -9.24 -3.13 1.14
C ALA A 58 -7.82 -3.24 0.56
N ILE A 59 -7.50 -4.32 -0.16
CA ILE A 59 -6.21 -4.51 -0.84
C ILE A 59 -6.04 -3.45 -1.92
N VAL A 60 -7.06 -3.22 -2.77
CA VAL A 60 -7.01 -2.18 -3.81
C VAL A 60 -6.76 -0.79 -3.20
N LYS A 61 -7.49 -0.46 -2.13
CA LYS A 61 -7.29 0.80 -1.39
C LYS A 61 -5.88 0.89 -0.79
N LEU A 62 -5.38 -0.20 -0.19
CA LEU A 62 -4.04 -0.23 0.38
C LEU A 62 -2.97 -0.01 -0.70
N VAL A 63 -3.10 -0.67 -1.86
CA VAL A 63 -2.16 -0.52 -2.98
C VAL A 63 -2.19 0.91 -3.51
N ARG A 64 -3.37 1.55 -3.59
CA ARG A 64 -3.49 2.96 -3.97
C ARG A 64 -2.68 3.85 -3.03
N VAL A 65 -2.89 3.71 -1.72
CA VAL A 65 -2.18 4.55 -0.73
C VAL A 65 -0.69 4.26 -0.76
N LEU A 66 -0.29 2.98 -0.83
CA LEU A 66 1.10 2.59 -0.91
C LEU A 66 1.81 3.17 -2.14
N ALA A 67 1.14 3.17 -3.30
CA ALA A 67 1.68 3.75 -4.52
C ALA A 67 1.89 5.27 -4.40
N ALA A 68 0.92 5.99 -3.81
CA ALA A 68 1.05 7.43 -3.56
C ALA A 68 2.20 7.74 -2.58
N GLU A 69 2.26 7.04 -1.44
CA GLU A 69 3.30 7.25 -0.43
C GLU A 69 4.72 6.97 -0.97
N LEU A 70 4.88 5.91 -1.76
CA LEU A 70 6.15 5.59 -2.40
C LEU A 70 6.53 6.60 -3.49
N ALA A 71 5.56 7.12 -4.25
CA ALA A 71 5.82 8.15 -5.24
C ALA A 71 6.25 9.47 -4.58
N ASP A 72 5.62 9.85 -3.47
CA ASP A 72 5.87 11.10 -2.74
C ASP A 72 7.23 11.10 -2.02
N ASP A 73 7.76 9.94 -1.62
CA ASP A 73 9.04 9.83 -0.93
C ASP A 73 10.24 10.31 -1.76
N GLY A 74 10.12 10.30 -3.09
CA GLY A 74 11.05 10.96 -4.01
C GLY A 74 12.45 10.36 -4.14
N CYS A 75 12.79 9.31 -3.37
CA CYS A 75 14.15 8.75 -3.34
C CYS A 75 14.36 7.57 -4.30
N MET A 76 13.39 7.29 -5.17
CA MET A 76 13.48 6.33 -6.27
C MET A 76 13.64 7.05 -7.62
N ASP A 77 14.01 6.31 -8.66
CA ASP A 77 14.19 6.88 -9.99
C ASP A 77 12.88 7.48 -10.54
N ASP A 78 13.01 8.50 -11.39
CA ASP A 78 11.88 9.25 -11.94
C ASP A 78 10.90 8.37 -12.71
N ALA A 79 11.38 7.32 -13.39
CA ALA A 79 10.52 6.45 -14.18
C ALA A 79 9.61 5.61 -13.30
N LEU A 80 10.17 4.97 -12.25
CA LEU A 80 9.38 4.22 -11.27
C LEU A 80 8.43 5.14 -10.49
N ARG A 81 8.90 6.33 -10.09
CA ARG A 81 8.06 7.32 -9.40
C ARG A 81 6.84 7.70 -10.24
N ASN A 82 7.04 8.00 -11.52
CA ASN A 82 5.94 8.34 -12.42
C ASN A 82 4.97 7.16 -12.63
N GLN A 83 5.47 5.93 -12.72
CA GLN A 83 4.62 4.75 -12.79
C GLN A 83 3.73 4.59 -11.55
N LEU A 84 4.28 4.81 -10.34
CA LEU A 84 3.53 4.74 -9.09
C LEU A 84 2.51 5.88 -8.97
N PHE A 85 2.86 7.09 -9.42
CA PHE A 85 1.93 8.20 -9.49
C PHE A 85 0.72 7.89 -10.39
N HIS A 86 0.98 7.38 -11.60
CA HIS A 86 -0.08 6.95 -12.52
C HIS A 86 -0.90 5.77 -11.99
N LEU A 87 -0.26 4.82 -11.29
CA LEU A 87 -0.94 3.71 -10.64
C LEU A 87 -1.90 4.22 -9.56
N ALA A 88 -1.45 5.12 -8.68
CA ALA A 88 -2.29 5.69 -7.64
C ALA A 88 -3.53 6.39 -8.23
N ALA A 89 -3.33 7.21 -9.27
CA ALA A 89 -4.42 7.88 -9.98
C ALA A 89 -5.40 6.89 -10.64
N SER A 90 -4.88 5.86 -11.32
CA SER A 90 -5.74 4.85 -11.96
C SER A 90 -6.56 4.06 -10.92
N LEU A 91 -5.99 3.81 -9.74
CA LEU A 91 -6.69 3.13 -8.67
C LEU A 91 -7.74 4.01 -8.00
N ASP A 92 -7.54 5.33 -7.95
CA ASP A 92 -8.59 6.27 -7.52
C ASP A 92 -9.83 6.16 -8.42
N ASP A 93 -9.65 6.12 -9.74
CA ASP A 93 -10.76 5.94 -10.68
C ASP A 93 -11.48 4.59 -10.46
N VAL A 94 -10.72 3.50 -10.25
CA VAL A 94 -11.30 2.18 -9.95
C VAL A 94 -12.09 2.19 -8.64
N ILE A 95 -11.55 2.80 -7.59
CA ILE A 95 -12.20 2.90 -6.27
C ILE A 95 -13.49 3.74 -6.36
N ALA A 96 -13.47 4.84 -7.10
CA ALA A 96 -14.65 5.67 -7.35
C ALA A 96 -15.75 4.87 -8.06
N ASN A 97 -15.41 4.16 -9.14
CA ASN A 97 -16.35 3.34 -9.91
C ASN A 97 -16.98 2.20 -9.08
N ILE A 98 -16.19 1.54 -8.22
CA ILE A 98 -16.69 0.50 -7.32
C ILE A 98 -17.69 1.11 -6.32
N SER A 99 -17.38 2.29 -5.78
CA SER A 99 -18.21 2.98 -4.81
C SER A 99 -19.57 3.39 -5.39
N ASP A 100 -19.59 3.87 -6.64
CA ASP A 100 -20.81 4.23 -7.36
C ASP A 100 -21.68 3.02 -7.70
N SER A 101 -21.05 1.90 -8.08
CA SER A 101 -21.75 0.64 -8.40
C SER A 101 -22.50 0.08 -7.20
N THR A 102 -21.96 0.22 -5.99
CA THR A 102 -22.64 -0.18 -4.75
C THR A 102 -23.84 0.69 -4.37
N HIS A 103 -23.89 1.96 -4.81
CA HIS A 103 -25.04 2.84 -4.56
C HIS A 103 -26.18 2.67 -5.57
N GLY A 104 -25.91 2.05 -6.74
CA GLY A 104 -26.92 1.79 -7.77
C GLY A 104 -27.69 0.46 -7.64
N ALA A 105 -27.24 -0.45 -6.77
CA ALA A 105 -27.81 -1.80 -6.64
C ALA A 105 -28.96 -1.92 -5.61
N THR A 106 -29.36 -0.82 -4.97
CA THR A 106 -30.56 -0.75 -4.14
C THR A 106 -31.69 -0.10 -4.92
N ASN A 107 -32.41 -0.87 -5.75
CA ASN A 107 -33.74 -0.54 -6.27
C ASN A 107 -34.50 -1.84 -6.60
#